data_AF-A0A835K862-F1
#
_entry.id   AF-A0A835K862-F1
#
_cell.length_a   1.000
_cell.length_b   1.000
_cell.length_c   1.000
_cell.angle_alpha   90.00
_cell.angle_beta   90.00
_cell.angle_gamma   90.00
#
_symmetry.space_group_name_H-M   'P 1'
#
loop_
_entity.id
_entity.type
_entity.pdbx_description
1 polymer ?
#
loop_
_entity_poly.entity_id
_entity_poly.type
_entity_poly.pdbx_seq_one_letter_code
_entity_poly.pdbx_strand_id
1 'polypeptide(L)'
;MWAGYPGEAGAIALAEIIFGDHNPGGKLPMTWYPQEFVKVPMTDMRMRPQTSSGYPGRTYRFYKGPAVFEFGYGLSYSKYTYELTAFSRNKLYLNQSSTKHKINNFDSVMSISVSELGTELCEHNKFPVRIGVKNHGEMAGKHPVLLFARQTKQGNGRARKQLVGFHSVKLSAGERAEIELEVSPCEHLSRANEDGLMVMEEGTHFLVVEDQEHPISIVI
;
A
#
# COMPACT_ATOMS: atom_id res chain seq x y z
N MET A 1 12.64 -18.03 9.46
CA MET A 1 13.32 -17.11 8.52
C MET A 1 12.98 -17.54 7.11
N TRP A 2 12.67 -16.61 6.19
CA TRP A 2 12.45 -16.93 4.79
C TRP A 2 13.62 -16.37 3.96
N ALA A 3 14.36 -17.26 3.30
CA ALA A 3 15.56 -16.91 2.55
C ALA A 3 15.37 -16.91 1.02
N GLY A 4 14.21 -17.41 0.54
CA GLY A 4 13.99 -17.65 -0.88
C GLY A 4 15.10 -18.49 -1.49
N TYR A 5 15.76 -17.96 -2.52
CA TYR A 5 16.96 -18.52 -3.14
C TYR A 5 18.14 -17.55 -2.91
N PRO A 6 18.94 -17.72 -1.85
CA PRO A 6 19.87 -16.70 -1.37
C PRO A 6 21.22 -16.63 -2.13
N GLY A 7 21.36 -17.38 -3.23
CA GLY A 7 22.58 -17.38 -4.04
C GLY A 7 23.78 -18.08 -3.38
N GLU A 8 24.96 -17.94 -4.01
CA GLU A 8 26.19 -18.67 -3.62
C GLU A 8 26.70 -18.31 -2.21
N ALA A 9 26.54 -17.05 -1.79
CA ALA A 9 26.93 -16.58 -0.46
C ALA A 9 25.80 -16.72 0.59
N GLY A 10 24.71 -17.40 0.23
CA GLY A 10 23.51 -17.47 1.06
C GLY A 10 23.73 -18.09 2.44
N ALA A 11 24.58 -19.10 2.54
CA ALA A 11 24.90 -19.75 3.83
C ALA A 11 25.58 -18.78 4.81
N ILE A 12 26.52 -17.97 4.31
CA ILE A 12 27.23 -16.96 5.10
C ILE A 12 26.25 -15.87 5.55
N ALA A 13 25.45 -15.33 4.63
CA ALA A 13 24.46 -14.32 4.94
C ALA A 13 23.43 -14.79 5.99
N LEU A 14 23.02 -16.06 5.93
CA LEU A 14 22.12 -16.64 6.93
C LEU A 14 22.79 -16.83 8.29
N ALA A 15 24.06 -17.26 8.32
CA ALA A 15 24.81 -17.40 9.57
C ALA A 15 24.97 -16.03 10.27
N GLU A 16 25.36 -14.99 9.51
CA GLU A 16 25.49 -13.62 10.03
C GLU A 16 24.17 -13.11 10.62
N ILE A 17 23.02 -13.43 10.00
CA ILE A 17 21.72 -13.08 10.57
C ILE A 17 21.46 -13.88 11.85
N ILE A 18 21.59 -15.22 11.82
CA ILE A 18 21.26 -16.09 12.96
C ILE A 18 22.08 -15.73 14.22
N PHE A 19 23.37 -15.44 14.04
CA PHE A 19 24.27 -15.11 15.14
C PHE A 19 24.26 -13.62 15.52
N GLY A 20 23.48 -12.79 14.82
CA GLY A 20 23.31 -11.39 15.16
C GLY A 20 24.43 -10.47 14.67
N ASP A 21 25.26 -10.92 13.73
CA ASP A 21 26.23 -10.08 13.03
C ASP A 21 25.54 -9.14 12.04
N HIS A 22 24.36 -9.53 11.53
CA HIS A 22 23.52 -8.72 10.64
C HIS A 22 22.08 -8.60 11.12
N ASN A 23 21.56 -7.36 11.14
CA ASN A 23 20.17 -7.10 11.48
C ASN A 23 19.26 -7.35 10.25
N PRO A 24 18.34 -8.34 10.28
CA PRO A 24 17.43 -8.56 9.18
C PRO A 24 16.43 -7.39 9.05
N GLY A 25 16.14 -6.98 7.82
CA GLY A 25 15.11 -5.98 7.53
C GLY A 25 14.28 -6.30 6.29
N GLY A 26 14.40 -7.50 5.74
CA GLY A 26 13.61 -7.91 4.58
C GLY A 26 12.11 -7.92 4.89
N LYS A 27 11.28 -7.49 3.92
CA LYS A 27 9.82 -7.54 3.99
C LYS A 27 9.29 -8.50 2.91
N LEU A 28 8.21 -9.22 3.20
CA LEU A 28 7.63 -10.19 2.27
C LEU A 28 7.04 -9.50 1.03
N PRO A 29 7.48 -9.88 -0.20
CA PRO A 29 6.92 -9.34 -1.43
C PRO A 29 5.61 -10.04 -1.84
N MET A 30 5.10 -10.98 -1.04
CA MET A 30 3.90 -11.75 -1.30
C MET A 30 3.14 -12.06 -0.02
N THR A 31 1.83 -12.29 -0.14
CA THR A 31 1.00 -12.81 0.96
C THR A 31 1.20 -14.31 1.08
N TRP A 32 1.41 -14.80 2.31
CA TRP A 32 1.38 -16.22 2.59
C TRP A 32 -0.04 -16.62 3.00
N TYR A 33 -0.67 -17.40 2.13
CA TYR A 33 -2.03 -17.88 2.32
C TYR A 33 -2.06 -19.14 3.17
N PRO A 34 -3.17 -19.39 3.89
CA PRO A 34 -3.41 -20.67 4.53
C PRO A 34 -3.61 -21.76 3.48
N GLN A 35 -3.42 -23.02 3.85
CA GLN A 35 -3.50 -24.17 2.94
C GLN A 35 -4.83 -24.19 2.18
N GLU A 36 -5.93 -23.80 2.81
CA GLU A 36 -7.28 -23.81 2.22
C GLU A 36 -7.39 -22.95 0.96
N PHE A 37 -6.52 -21.95 0.78
CA PHE A 37 -6.53 -21.10 -0.41
C PHE A 37 -6.27 -21.87 -1.71
N VAL A 38 -5.61 -23.04 -1.64
CA VAL A 38 -5.39 -23.89 -2.83
C VAL A 38 -6.68 -24.49 -3.40
N LYS A 39 -7.80 -24.41 -2.67
CA LYS A 39 -9.13 -24.80 -3.17
C LYS A 39 -9.63 -23.84 -4.25
N VAL A 40 -9.10 -22.61 -4.29
CA VAL A 40 -9.39 -21.66 -5.36
C VAL A 40 -8.65 -22.12 -6.62
N PRO A 41 -9.32 -22.37 -7.76
CA PRO A 41 -8.64 -22.77 -8.98
C PRO A 41 -7.59 -21.75 -9.40
N MET A 42 -6.34 -22.17 -9.66
CA MET A 42 -5.28 -21.23 -10.08
C MET A 42 -5.51 -20.65 -11.48
N THR A 43 -6.42 -21.24 -12.27
CA THR A 43 -6.90 -20.73 -13.56
C THR A 43 -7.97 -19.65 -13.44
N ASP A 44 -8.53 -19.43 -12.24
CA ASP A 44 -9.46 -18.33 -12.00
C ASP A 44 -8.70 -17.01 -11.85
N MET A 45 -8.71 -16.20 -12.91
CA MET A 45 -7.95 -14.95 -12.99
C MET A 45 -8.62 -13.75 -12.31
N ARG A 46 -9.78 -13.93 -11.66
CA ARG A 46 -10.48 -12.83 -10.98
C ARG A 46 -9.62 -12.31 -9.83
N MET A 47 -9.38 -11.01 -9.74
CA MET A 47 -8.62 -10.46 -8.61
C MET A 47 -9.54 -10.12 -7.42
N ARG A 48 -10.74 -9.61 -7.72
CA ARG A 48 -11.70 -9.10 -6.74
C ARG A 48 -12.50 -10.25 -6.11
N PRO A 49 -12.85 -10.15 -4.83
CA PRO A 49 -13.70 -11.13 -4.16
C PRO A 49 -15.11 -11.09 -4.74
N GLN A 50 -15.78 -12.24 -4.76
CA GLN A 50 -17.18 -12.36 -5.16
C GLN A 50 -17.94 -13.19 -4.13
N THR A 51 -18.77 -12.52 -3.32
CA THR A 51 -19.52 -13.16 -2.23
C THR A 51 -20.47 -14.25 -2.73
N SER A 52 -21.10 -14.06 -3.89
CA SER A 52 -22.08 -15.02 -4.44
C SER A 52 -21.48 -16.39 -4.77
N SER A 53 -20.21 -16.45 -5.17
CA SER A 53 -19.51 -17.71 -5.47
C SER A 53 -18.59 -18.18 -4.33
N GLY A 54 -18.54 -17.44 -3.21
CA GLY A 54 -17.58 -17.68 -2.14
C GLY A 54 -16.12 -17.38 -2.53
N TYR A 55 -15.88 -16.70 -3.66
CA TYR A 55 -14.54 -16.40 -4.15
C TYR A 55 -13.86 -15.33 -3.27
N PRO A 56 -12.72 -15.62 -2.62
CA PRO A 56 -12.17 -14.76 -1.57
C PRO A 56 -11.34 -13.58 -2.09
N GLY A 57 -11.09 -13.48 -3.40
CA GLY A 57 -10.17 -12.52 -4.00
C GLY A 57 -8.72 -12.98 -3.92
N ARG A 58 -7.80 -12.22 -4.54
CA ARG A 58 -6.36 -12.53 -4.59
C ARG A 58 -5.52 -11.33 -4.19
N THR A 59 -4.29 -11.61 -3.78
CA THR A 59 -3.27 -10.64 -3.34
C THR A 59 -3.68 -9.87 -2.10
N TYR A 60 -2.71 -9.19 -1.48
CA TYR A 60 -2.98 -8.29 -0.35
C TYR A 60 -4.01 -7.19 -0.68
N ARG A 61 -4.16 -6.85 -1.97
CA ARG A 61 -5.08 -5.81 -2.42
C ARG A 61 -6.54 -6.22 -2.25
N PHE A 62 -6.92 -7.47 -2.54
CA PHE A 62 -8.34 -7.84 -2.65
C PHE A 62 -8.74 -9.06 -1.82
N TYR A 63 -7.78 -9.85 -1.33
CA TYR A 63 -8.07 -11.04 -0.56
C TYR A 63 -8.73 -10.70 0.79
N LYS A 64 -9.92 -11.26 1.01
CA LYS A 64 -10.75 -11.08 2.21
C LYS A 64 -10.63 -12.22 3.23
N GLY A 65 -9.87 -13.27 2.93
CA GLY A 65 -9.62 -14.36 3.86
C GLY A 65 -8.45 -14.10 4.83
N PRO A 66 -8.17 -15.04 5.74
CA PRO A 66 -7.04 -14.93 6.66
C PRO A 66 -5.71 -15.14 5.93
N ALA A 67 -4.66 -14.43 6.37
CA ALA A 67 -3.29 -14.58 5.88
C ALA A 67 -2.41 -15.10 7.03
N VAL A 68 -1.49 -16.02 6.71
CA VAL A 68 -0.47 -16.51 7.67
C VAL A 68 0.57 -15.42 7.90
N PHE A 69 1.05 -14.82 6.81
CA PHE A 69 1.85 -13.60 6.83
C PHE A 69 1.36 -12.64 5.75
N GLU A 70 1.20 -11.37 6.11
CA GLU A 70 0.78 -10.35 5.17
C GLU A 70 1.90 -9.96 4.18
N PHE A 71 1.50 -9.39 3.05
CA PHE A 71 2.43 -8.64 2.20
C PHE A 71 3.05 -7.49 3.00
N GLY A 72 4.36 -7.31 2.86
CA GLY A 72 5.11 -6.29 3.61
C GLY A 72 5.47 -6.72 5.04
N TYR A 73 5.11 -7.93 5.47
CA TYR A 73 5.51 -8.43 6.79
C TYR A 73 7.03 -8.68 6.85
N GLY A 74 7.66 -8.26 7.94
CA GLY A 74 9.08 -8.49 8.18
C GLY A 74 9.52 -7.86 9.49
N LEU A 75 10.32 -8.61 10.24
CA LEU A 75 10.83 -8.23 11.55
C LEU A 75 12.29 -7.79 11.45
N SER A 76 12.74 -7.11 12.50
CA SER A 76 14.11 -6.68 12.70
C SER A 76 14.54 -6.99 14.13
N TYR A 77 15.85 -7.11 14.35
CA TYR A 77 16.43 -7.12 15.70
C TYR A 77 16.38 -5.75 16.38
N SER A 78 15.97 -4.71 15.64
CA SER A 78 15.73 -3.38 16.19
C SER A 78 14.26 -2.96 16.11
N LYS A 79 13.88 -1.99 16.94
CA LYS A 79 12.52 -1.42 16.98
C LYS A 79 12.50 -0.07 16.28
N TYR A 80 11.56 0.12 15.36
CA TYR A 80 11.40 1.37 14.61
C TYR A 80 10.09 2.04 14.97
N THR A 81 10.09 3.37 15.03
CA THR A 81 8.88 4.19 15.09
C THR A 81 8.79 5.10 13.90
N TYR A 82 7.56 5.43 13.53
CA TYR A 82 7.24 6.23 12.36
C TYR A 82 6.49 7.47 12.77
N GLU A 83 6.73 8.55 12.04
CA GLU A 83 6.00 9.80 12.15
C GLU A 83 5.68 10.26 10.73
N LEU A 84 4.39 10.37 10.43
CA LEU A 84 3.95 10.96 9.18
C LEU A 84 3.86 12.48 9.39
N THR A 85 4.78 13.23 8.79
CA THR A 85 4.73 14.69 8.90
C THR A 85 3.66 15.20 7.94
N ALA A 86 2.65 15.88 8.48
CA ALA A 86 1.49 16.34 7.72
C ALA A 86 1.91 17.24 6.54
N PHE A 87 1.38 16.93 5.37
CA PHE A 87 1.41 17.81 4.20
C PHE A 87 0.25 18.81 4.27
N SER A 88 0.44 19.98 3.67
CA SER A 88 -0.52 21.10 3.75
C SER A 88 -1.85 20.84 3.03
N ARG A 89 -1.95 19.79 2.20
CA ARG A 89 -3.13 19.47 1.38
C ARG A 89 -3.87 18.21 1.85
N ASN A 90 -4.67 18.31 2.91
CA ASN A 90 -5.55 17.20 3.33
C ASN A 90 -6.82 17.06 2.45
N LYS A 91 -7.04 18.00 1.53
CA LYS A 91 -8.15 17.99 0.57
C LYS A 91 -7.61 18.18 -0.86
N LEU A 92 -8.05 17.32 -1.76
CA LEU A 92 -7.78 17.39 -3.19
C LEU A 92 -9.07 17.79 -3.89
N TYR A 93 -9.10 18.98 -4.48
CA TYR A 93 -10.24 19.47 -5.24
C TYR A 93 -10.02 19.16 -6.73
N LEU A 94 -10.87 18.32 -7.30
CA LEU A 94 -10.84 17.91 -8.69
C LEU A 94 -11.91 18.65 -9.49
N ASN A 95 -11.94 19.98 -9.38
CA ASN A 95 -12.93 20.81 -10.09
C ASN A 95 -12.47 21.08 -11.52
N GLN A 96 -13.02 20.34 -12.49
CA GLN A 96 -13.24 20.87 -13.83
C GLN A 96 -14.70 20.64 -14.24
N SER A 97 -15.28 21.68 -14.83
CA SER A 97 -16.64 21.70 -15.34
C SER A 97 -16.92 20.51 -16.28
N SER A 98 -18.03 19.77 -16.03
CA SER A 98 -18.71 18.78 -16.90
C SER A 98 -18.07 17.38 -16.96
N THR A 99 -18.69 16.27 -16.57
CA THR A 99 -20.02 15.72 -16.94
C THR A 99 -20.51 14.77 -15.84
N LYS A 100 -21.79 14.89 -15.45
CA LYS A 100 -22.38 14.11 -14.36
C LYS A 100 -22.76 12.71 -14.82
N HIS A 101 -21.88 11.73 -14.66
CA HIS A 101 -22.31 10.32 -14.70
C HIS A 101 -22.91 9.91 -13.35
N LYS A 102 -24.20 10.25 -13.14
CA LYS A 102 -25.00 9.60 -12.10
C LYS A 102 -25.23 8.15 -12.49
N ILE A 103 -24.45 7.23 -11.92
CA ILE A 103 -24.83 5.82 -11.91
C ILE A 103 -25.99 5.71 -10.93
N ASN A 104 -27.21 5.54 -11.43
CA ASN A 104 -28.40 5.33 -10.59
C ASN A 104 -28.31 3.95 -9.91
N ASN A 105 -27.64 3.90 -8.77
CA ASN A 105 -27.81 2.86 -7.77
C ASN A 105 -27.57 3.50 -6.40
N PHE A 106 -28.30 3.06 -5.37
CA PHE A 106 -28.38 3.66 -4.02
C PHE A 106 -27.04 3.78 -3.23
N ASP A 107 -25.90 3.50 -3.87
CA ASP A 107 -24.54 3.47 -3.32
C ASP A 107 -23.51 4.19 -4.23
N SER A 108 -23.98 4.99 -5.19
CA SER A 108 -23.15 5.66 -6.20
C SER A 108 -22.30 6.79 -5.60
N VAL A 109 -21.05 6.47 -5.27
CA VAL A 109 -20.02 7.45 -4.94
C VAL A 109 -19.72 8.28 -6.19
N MET A 110 -19.68 9.61 -6.06
CA MET A 110 -19.28 10.49 -7.16
C MET A 110 -17.87 10.09 -7.63
N SER A 111 -17.68 9.99 -8.94
CA SER A 111 -16.37 9.64 -9.51
C SER A 111 -16.11 10.42 -10.79
N ILE A 112 -14.85 10.74 -11.03
CA ILE A 112 -14.37 11.40 -12.25
C ILE A 112 -13.36 10.50 -12.96
N SER A 113 -13.36 10.49 -14.29
CA SER A 113 -12.36 9.74 -15.05
C SER A 113 -11.00 10.41 -14.95
N VAL A 114 -9.94 9.63 -14.73
CA VAL A 114 -8.56 10.13 -14.75
C VAL A 114 -8.20 10.70 -16.12
N SER A 115 -8.80 10.17 -17.20
CA SER A 115 -8.59 10.71 -18.55
C SER A 115 -9.22 12.10 -18.74
N GLU A 116 -10.30 12.41 -18.02
CA GLU A 116 -10.98 13.72 -18.07
C GLU A 116 -10.23 14.79 -17.29
N LEU A 117 -9.53 14.41 -16.21
CA LEU A 117 -8.69 15.33 -15.43
C LEU A 117 -7.53 15.91 -16.28
N GLY A 118 -7.04 15.13 -17.24
CA GLY A 118 -5.88 15.50 -18.06
C GLY A 118 -4.55 15.35 -17.31
N THR A 119 -3.47 15.24 -18.08
CA THR A 119 -2.12 15.01 -17.53
C THR A 119 -1.63 16.16 -16.68
N GLU A 120 -1.92 17.41 -17.06
CA GLU A 120 -1.48 18.60 -16.34
C GLU A 120 -2.05 18.66 -14.92
N LEU A 121 -3.36 18.40 -14.76
CA LEU A 121 -4.00 18.39 -13.45
C LEU A 121 -3.48 17.22 -12.59
N CYS A 122 -3.25 16.05 -13.18
CA CYS A 122 -2.66 14.91 -12.47
C CYS A 122 -1.25 15.21 -11.97
N GLU A 123 -0.38 15.81 -12.81
CA GLU A 123 0.97 16.20 -12.42
C GLU A 123 0.96 17.31 -11.36
N HIS A 124 0.09 18.32 -11.49
CA HIS A 124 -0.03 19.41 -10.52
C HIS A 124 -0.53 18.95 -9.13
N ASN A 125 -1.29 17.86 -9.09
CA ASN A 125 -1.82 17.30 -7.85
C ASN A 125 -0.91 16.25 -7.21
N LYS A 126 0.27 15.96 -7.78
CA LYS A 126 1.30 15.20 -7.08
C LYS A 126 1.76 15.97 -5.84
N PHE A 127 2.03 15.26 -4.77
CA PHE A 127 2.57 15.87 -3.56
C PHE A 127 3.53 14.91 -2.84
N PRO A 128 4.57 15.46 -2.19
CA PRO A 128 5.47 14.67 -1.37
C PRO A 128 4.83 14.31 -0.04
N VAL A 129 5.13 13.10 0.43
CA VAL A 129 4.80 12.62 1.78
C VAL A 129 6.11 12.34 2.50
N ARG A 130 6.31 13.04 3.61
CA ARG A 130 7.50 12.89 4.44
C ARG A 130 7.23 11.94 5.60
N ILE A 131 8.12 10.98 5.76
CA ILE A 131 8.03 9.93 6.76
C ILE A 131 9.30 9.97 7.58
N GLY A 132 9.17 10.37 8.84
CA GLY A 132 10.22 10.25 9.84
C GLY A 132 10.30 8.82 10.34
N VAL A 133 11.51 8.27 10.40
CA VAL A 133 11.77 6.91 10.88
C VAL A 133 12.91 6.95 11.87
N LYS A 134 12.67 6.43 13.08
CA LYS A 134 13.69 6.39 14.14
C LYS A 134 13.94 4.96 14.57
N ASN A 135 15.22 4.60 14.68
CA ASN A 135 15.69 3.36 15.25
C ASN A 135 15.85 3.50 16.77
N HIS A 136 15.09 2.72 17.54
CA HIS A 136 15.12 2.73 19.02
C HIS A 136 15.81 1.51 19.64
N GLY A 137 16.27 0.56 18.84
CA GLY A 137 17.04 -0.57 19.37
C GLY A 137 18.54 -0.31 19.32
N GLU A 138 19.29 -1.36 19.62
CA GLU A 138 20.74 -1.30 19.84
C GLU A 138 21.55 -1.63 18.59
N MET A 139 20.90 -2.18 17.55
CA MET A 139 21.57 -2.66 16.35
C MET A 139 21.26 -1.76 15.14
N ALA A 140 22.30 -1.41 14.40
CA ALA A 140 22.14 -0.77 13.11
C ALA A 140 21.45 -1.71 12.12
N GLY A 141 20.61 -1.18 11.24
CA GLY A 141 19.85 -2.03 10.31
C GLY A 141 19.40 -1.28 9.07
N LYS A 142 19.30 -2.02 7.95
CA LYS A 142 18.60 -1.55 6.75
C LYS A 142 17.12 -1.87 6.91
N HIS A 143 16.28 -0.85 6.78
CA HIS A 143 14.86 -0.92 7.09
C HIS A 143 14.00 -0.37 5.95
N PRO A 144 13.27 -1.22 5.21
CA PRO A 144 12.30 -0.81 4.20
C PRO A 144 11.05 -0.20 4.82
N VAL A 145 10.71 1.00 4.38
CA VAL A 145 9.50 1.75 4.74
C VAL A 145 8.52 1.66 3.58
N LEU A 146 7.31 1.14 3.83
CA LEU A 146 6.29 0.96 2.81
C LEU A 146 5.13 1.92 3.08
N LEU A 147 4.79 2.75 2.09
CA LEU A 147 3.64 3.64 2.12
C LEU A 147 2.49 3.00 1.35
N PHE A 148 1.33 2.86 2.00
CA PHE A 148 0.12 2.35 1.38
C PHE A 148 -0.96 3.43 1.29
N ALA A 149 -1.88 3.26 0.36
CA ALA A 149 -3.13 4.00 0.26
C ALA A 149 -4.31 3.04 0.45
N ARG A 150 -5.35 3.46 1.18
CA ARG A 150 -6.61 2.72 1.31
C ARG A 150 -7.81 3.66 1.41
N GLN A 151 -9.01 3.19 1.08
CA GLN A 151 -10.25 3.97 1.17
C GLN A 151 -11.08 3.54 2.38
N THR A 152 -11.87 4.45 2.97
CA THR A 152 -12.72 4.14 4.15
C THR A 152 -13.78 3.08 3.84
N LYS A 153 -14.52 3.24 2.73
CA LYS A 153 -15.62 2.34 2.37
C LYS A 153 -15.09 1.14 1.59
N GLN A 154 -14.88 0.01 2.25
CA GLN A 154 -14.60 -1.28 1.59
C GLN A 154 -15.87 -1.86 0.94
N GLY A 155 -16.30 -1.27 -0.19
CA GLY A 155 -17.37 -1.80 -1.03
C GLY A 155 -16.92 -3.03 -1.84
N ASN A 156 -17.86 -3.67 -2.55
CA ASN A 156 -17.53 -4.77 -3.45
C ASN A 156 -16.52 -4.31 -4.52
N GLY A 157 -15.35 -4.95 -4.56
CA GLY A 157 -14.34 -4.73 -5.59
C GLY A 157 -13.30 -3.63 -5.32
N ARG A 158 -13.39 -2.89 -4.22
CA ARG A 158 -12.33 -1.94 -3.79
C ARG A 158 -11.15 -2.69 -3.14
N ALA A 159 -9.95 -2.16 -3.32
CA ALA A 159 -8.76 -2.71 -2.69
C ALA A 159 -8.76 -2.39 -1.17
N ARG A 160 -8.30 -3.34 -0.35
CA ARG A 160 -8.08 -3.17 1.10
C ARG A 160 -7.00 -2.14 1.38
N LYS A 161 -5.89 -2.23 0.64
CA LYS A 161 -4.78 -1.27 0.60
C LYS A 161 -4.00 -1.47 -0.71
N GLN A 162 -3.30 -0.44 -1.17
CA GLN A 162 -2.44 -0.44 -2.36
C GLN A 162 -1.10 0.19 -2.00
N LEU A 163 0.00 -0.46 -2.35
CA LEU A 163 1.34 0.12 -2.19
C LEU A 163 1.45 1.35 -3.10
N VAL A 164 1.83 2.47 -2.51
CA VAL A 164 2.16 3.73 -3.18
C VAL A 164 3.63 3.71 -3.58
N GLY A 165 4.49 3.33 -2.65
CA GLY A 165 5.93 3.25 -2.88
C GLY A 165 6.65 2.74 -1.64
N PHE A 166 7.95 2.51 -1.77
CA PHE A 166 8.79 2.11 -0.66
C PHE A 166 10.20 2.69 -0.79
N HIS A 167 10.83 2.93 0.35
CA HIS A 167 12.22 3.38 0.42
C HIS A 167 12.93 2.66 1.55
N SER A 168 14.18 2.25 1.34
CA SER A 168 14.98 1.63 2.41
C SER A 168 15.93 2.63 3.03
N VAL A 169 15.87 2.79 4.35
CA VAL A 169 16.84 3.57 5.12
C VAL A 169 17.82 2.66 5.81
N LYS A 170 19.06 3.11 6.03
CA LYS A 170 20.00 2.43 6.93
C LYS A 170 20.18 3.34 8.14
N LEU A 171 19.86 2.83 9.32
CA LEU A 171 19.87 3.61 10.56
C LEU A 171 20.71 2.90 11.62
N SER A 172 21.62 3.65 12.21
CA SER A 172 22.36 3.28 13.42
C SER A 172 21.42 3.27 14.63
N ALA A 173 21.87 2.72 15.75
CA ALA A 173 21.12 2.76 17.01
C ALA A 173 20.83 4.22 17.43
N GLY A 174 19.58 4.53 17.76
CA GLY A 174 19.14 5.88 18.14
C GLY A 174 18.98 6.87 16.98
N GLU A 175 19.42 6.52 15.76
CA GLU A 175 19.40 7.40 14.60
C GLU A 175 17.97 7.61 14.08
N ARG A 176 17.70 8.82 13.59
CA ARG A 176 16.47 9.17 12.87
C ARG A 176 16.84 9.67 11.47
N ALA A 177 16.08 9.21 10.47
CA ALA A 177 16.07 9.80 9.14
C ALA A 177 14.65 10.23 8.76
N GLU A 178 14.58 11.08 7.74
CA GLU A 178 13.34 11.44 7.07
C GLU A 178 13.46 11.01 5.61
N ILE A 179 12.42 10.35 5.10
CA ILE A 179 12.31 10.00 3.68
C ILE A 179 11.15 10.75 3.06
N GLU A 180 11.21 10.97 1.75
CA GLU A 180 10.15 11.57 0.98
C GLU A 180 9.69 10.58 -0.10
N LEU A 181 8.37 10.36 -0.19
CA LEU A 181 7.73 9.57 -1.23
C LEU A 181 6.70 10.44 -1.96
N GLU A 182 6.79 10.49 -3.27
CA GLU A 182 5.82 11.22 -4.09
C GLU A 182 4.52 10.42 -4.24
N VAL A 183 3.40 11.07 -3.98
CA VAL A 183 2.07 10.51 -4.19
C VAL A 183 1.42 11.17 -5.40
N SER A 184 1.17 10.38 -6.44
CA SER A 184 0.30 10.73 -7.57
C SER A 184 -1.15 10.30 -7.29
N PRO A 185 -2.10 11.22 -7.07
CA PRO A 185 -3.50 10.85 -6.84
C PRO A 185 -4.12 10.06 -8.00
N CYS A 186 -3.81 10.45 -9.23
CA CYS A 186 -4.33 9.80 -10.43
C CYS A 186 -3.82 8.36 -10.61
N GLU A 187 -2.67 8.01 -10.03
CA GLU A 187 -2.10 6.66 -10.10
C GLU A 187 -2.41 5.83 -8.85
N HIS A 188 -2.22 6.44 -7.68
CA HIS A 188 -2.23 5.75 -6.40
C HIS A 188 -3.59 5.73 -5.71
N LEU A 189 -4.47 6.70 -6.02
CA LEU A 189 -5.81 6.83 -5.41
C LEU A 189 -6.94 6.54 -6.39
N SER A 190 -6.62 6.26 -7.66
CA SER A 190 -7.61 5.86 -8.66
C SER A 190 -7.83 4.34 -8.66
N ARG A 191 -8.93 3.90 -9.27
CA ARG A 191 -9.24 2.49 -9.49
C ARG A 191 -9.83 2.27 -10.87
N ALA A 192 -9.65 1.07 -11.43
CA ALA A 192 -10.40 0.66 -12.61
C ALA A 192 -11.89 0.44 -12.25
N ASN A 193 -12.80 1.03 -13.04
CA ASN A 193 -14.23 0.73 -13.02
C ASN A 193 -14.54 -0.57 -13.80
N GLU A 194 -15.83 -0.87 -14.03
CA GLU A 194 -16.26 -2.09 -14.75
C GLU A 194 -15.89 -2.06 -16.24
N ASP A 195 -15.80 -0.87 -16.84
CA ASP A 195 -15.39 -0.65 -18.24
C ASP A 195 -13.86 -0.63 -18.42
N GLY A 196 -13.09 -0.76 -17.33
CA GLY A 196 -11.64 -0.69 -17.35
C GLY A 196 -11.06 0.74 -17.35
N LEU A 197 -11.90 1.76 -17.22
CA LEU A 197 -11.46 3.16 -17.10
C LEU A 197 -10.96 3.43 -15.68
N MET A 198 -9.85 4.14 -15.58
CA MET A 198 -9.32 4.60 -14.29
C MET A 198 -10.17 5.78 -13.81
N VAL A 199 -10.78 5.63 -12.64
CA VAL A 199 -11.63 6.65 -12.02
C VAL A 199 -11.12 6.99 -10.63
N MET A 200 -11.24 8.25 -10.24
CA MET A 200 -11.06 8.71 -8.87
C MET A 200 -12.43 8.90 -8.23
N GLU A 201 -12.60 8.37 -7.03
CA GLU A 201 -13.85 8.47 -6.29
C GLU A 201 -13.77 9.53 -5.21
N GLU A 202 -14.85 10.28 -5.05
CA GLU A 202 -15.03 11.20 -3.93
C GLU A 202 -14.99 10.44 -2.60
N GLY A 203 -14.39 11.09 -1.60
CA GLY A 203 -14.41 10.61 -0.22
C GLY A 203 -13.02 10.47 0.40
N THR A 204 -13.00 9.88 1.58
CA THR A 204 -11.81 9.79 2.41
C THR A 204 -10.96 8.58 2.05
N HIS A 205 -9.70 8.87 1.78
CA HIS A 205 -8.59 7.94 1.62
C HIS A 205 -7.63 8.12 2.80
N PHE A 206 -6.83 7.11 3.07
CA PHE A 206 -5.80 7.13 4.10
C PHE A 206 -4.47 6.72 3.48
N LEU A 207 -3.45 7.52 3.75
CA LEU A 207 -2.07 7.11 3.61
C LEU A 207 -1.64 6.38 4.88
N VAL A 208 -1.01 5.23 4.74
CA VAL A 208 -0.73 4.30 5.85
C VAL A 208 0.72 3.86 5.82
N VAL A 209 1.39 3.98 6.96
CA VAL A 209 2.75 3.46 7.20
C VAL A 209 2.77 2.77 8.55
N GLU A 210 2.93 1.44 8.54
CA GLU A 210 2.76 0.59 9.74
C GLU A 210 1.47 0.97 10.50
N ASP A 211 1.57 1.47 11.74
CA ASP A 211 0.43 1.83 12.59
C ASP A 211 -0.02 3.31 12.44
N GLN A 212 0.63 4.09 11.57
CA GLN A 212 0.28 5.50 11.35
C GLN A 212 -0.63 5.64 10.13
N GLU A 213 -1.70 6.42 10.28
CA GLU A 213 -2.63 6.73 9.20
C GLU A 213 -2.89 8.23 9.10
N HIS A 214 -2.92 8.74 7.88
CA HIS A 214 -3.21 10.15 7.61
C HIS A 214 -4.30 10.29 6.55
N PRO A 215 -5.40 11.02 6.84
CA PRO A 215 -6.52 11.14 5.93
C PRO A 215 -6.26 12.13 4.79
N ILE A 216 -6.78 11.80 3.61
CA ILE A 216 -6.87 12.65 2.42
C ILE A 216 -8.31 12.59 1.93
N SER A 217 -8.94 13.74 1.74
CA SER A 217 -10.28 13.81 1.16
C SER A 217 -10.20 14.22 -0.30
N ILE A 218 -10.76 13.40 -1.18
CA ILE A 218 -10.99 13.78 -2.57
C ILE A 218 -12.38 14.41 -2.65
N VAL A 219 -12.44 15.62 -3.21
CA VAL A 219 -13.66 16.38 -3.45
C VAL A 219 -13.77 16.60 -4.95
N ILE A 220 -14.88 16.16 -5.54
CA ILE A 220 -15.18 16.21 -6.98
C ILE A 220 -16.38 17.14 -7.21
#